data_AF-A0A816GYL6-F1
#
_entry.id   AF-A0A816GYL6-F1
#
_cell.length_a   1.000
_cell.length_b   1.000
_cell.length_c   1.000
_cell.angle_alpha   90.00
_cell.angle_beta   90.00
_cell.angle_gamma   90.00
#
_symmetry.space_group_name_H-M   'P 1'
#
loop_
_entity.id
_entity.type
_entity.pdbx_description
1 polymer ?
#
loop_
_entity_poly.entity_id
_entity_poly.type
_entity_poly.pdbx_seq_one_letter_code
_entity_poly.pdbx_strand_id
1 'polypeptide(L)'
;KYTTNAQSGIDYENPILNGKKVVKSKRKGILKIDHPSRWPGDVSNTFQHHINKTKPKTNSRQLNFCELPDEIILTILNYLNKATIVAFGQTCRRYRAIGYHSILWRRVDMSYKHVDCEQLNSLLQRGTTTLKMYQTTVENMNFTYIEPCFLSHLDLTSSIISTELLINLLNSCTSLRKLSLESIALNYEI
;
A
#
# COMPACT_ATOMS: atom_id res chain seq x y z
N LYS A 1 -72.10 21.42 1.46
CA LYS A 1 -72.55 21.45 2.87
C LYS A 1 -71.30 21.54 3.74
N TYR A 2 -71.11 22.70 4.40
CA TYR A 2 -70.11 23.10 5.41
C TYR A 2 -68.62 23.02 4.96
N THR A 3 -67.83 24.09 4.69
CA THR A 3 -67.43 25.32 5.44
C THR A 3 -66.79 24.99 6.79
N THR A 4 -65.62 25.48 7.25
CA THR A 4 -64.93 26.79 7.09
C THR A 4 -63.50 26.76 7.69
N ASN A 5 -62.57 27.45 7.01
CA ASN A 5 -61.63 28.52 7.43
C ASN A 5 -60.53 28.36 8.51
N ALA A 6 -59.29 28.72 8.14
CA ALA A 6 -58.62 30.03 8.42
C ALA A 6 -57.28 30.07 7.62
N GLN A 7 -57.09 30.87 6.54
CA GLN A 7 -56.65 32.29 6.46
C GLN A 7 -55.41 32.57 7.35
N SER A 8 -54.28 33.18 6.97
CA SER A 8 -53.75 34.10 5.92
C SER A 8 -52.22 34.15 6.19
N GLY A 9 -51.25 34.38 5.30
CA GLY A 9 -51.12 35.40 4.26
C GLY A 9 -49.91 36.32 4.56
N ILE A 10 -48.88 36.23 3.69
CA ILE A 10 -47.99 37.28 3.13
C ILE A 10 -46.88 37.96 4.00
N ASP A 11 -45.64 37.64 3.60
CA ASP A 11 -44.38 38.40 3.39
C ASP A 11 -43.81 39.51 4.33
N TYR A 12 -42.46 39.51 4.29
CA TYR A 12 -41.45 40.58 4.45
C TYR A 12 -40.77 40.80 5.83
N GLU A 13 -39.45 40.99 5.69
CA GLU A 13 -38.50 41.73 6.54
C GLU A 13 -37.54 40.96 7.48
N ASN A 14 -36.25 41.08 7.13
CA ASN A 14 -35.10 40.88 8.00
C ASN A 14 -35.11 41.85 9.20
N PRO A 15 -34.45 41.47 10.30
CA PRO A 15 -33.63 42.41 11.03
C PRO A 15 -32.14 42.00 11.03
N ILE A 16 -31.33 43.00 10.76
CA ILE A 16 -29.87 43.03 10.78
C ILE A 16 -29.36 43.16 12.24
N LEU A 17 -28.17 42.57 12.49
CA LEU A 17 -27.22 42.75 13.63
C LEU A 17 -27.52 42.09 14.99
N ASN A 18 -26.71 41.07 15.36
CA ASN A 18 -25.50 41.32 16.15
C ASN A 18 -24.66 40.04 16.36
N GLY A 19 -23.34 40.21 16.29
CA GLY A 19 -22.38 39.13 16.09
C GLY A 19 -22.19 38.17 17.26
N LYS A 20 -21.79 36.94 16.90
CA LYS A 20 -20.82 36.10 17.61
C LYS A 20 -20.37 35.01 16.63
N LYS A 21 -19.07 34.98 16.33
CA LYS A 21 -18.42 33.99 15.46
C LYS A 21 -18.65 32.58 16.04
N VAL A 22 -19.38 31.73 15.33
CA VAL A 22 -19.44 30.29 15.63
C VAL A 22 -18.12 29.67 15.19
N VAL A 23 -17.30 29.31 16.18
CA VAL A 23 -16.08 28.53 16.01
C VAL A 23 -16.46 27.15 15.47
N LYS A 24 -16.22 26.90 14.18
CA LYS A 24 -16.36 25.57 13.58
C LYS A 24 -15.19 24.70 14.03
N SER A 25 -15.43 23.89 15.07
CA SER A 25 -14.54 22.81 15.50
C SER A 25 -14.34 21.81 14.36
N LYS A 26 -13.13 21.79 13.79
CA LYS A 26 -12.69 20.77 12.83
C LYS A 26 -12.36 19.50 13.61
N ARG A 27 -13.30 18.55 13.65
CA ARG A 27 -12.98 17.17 14.01
C ARG A 27 -11.94 16.64 12.99
N LYS A 28 -10.72 16.37 13.46
CA LYS A 28 -9.72 15.61 12.72
C LYS A 28 -10.23 14.17 12.58
N GLY A 29 -10.79 13.85 11.42
CA GLY A 29 -10.93 12.46 11.01
C GLY A 29 -9.54 11.93 10.69
N ILE A 30 -8.97 11.14 11.59
CA ILE A 30 -7.91 10.21 11.24
C ILE A 30 -8.58 9.20 10.31
N LEU A 31 -8.32 9.32 9.01
CA LEU A 31 -8.63 8.24 8.08
C LEU A 31 -7.79 7.05 8.54
N LYS A 32 -8.43 6.08 9.19
CA LYS A 32 -7.88 4.74 9.33
C LYS A 32 -7.78 4.21 7.90
N ILE A 33 -6.59 4.30 7.34
CA ILE A 33 -6.27 3.60 6.10
C ILE A 33 -5.91 2.20 6.57
N ASP A 34 -6.89 1.31 6.62
CA ASP A 34 -6.62 -0.12 6.69
C ASP A 34 -5.79 -0.44 5.44
N HIS A 35 -4.52 -0.79 5.59
CA HIS A 35 -3.67 -1.06 4.43
C HIS A 35 -2.80 -2.31 4.59
N PRO A 36 -2.96 -3.30 3.70
CA PRO A 36 -2.23 -4.56 3.74
C PRO A 36 -0.83 -4.51 3.12
N SER A 37 -0.05 -3.47 3.44
CA SER A 37 1.20 -3.19 2.71
C SER A 37 2.39 -2.96 3.61
N ARG A 38 2.32 -3.45 4.85
CA ARG A 38 3.47 -3.44 5.75
C ARG A 38 4.48 -4.47 5.26
N TRP A 39 5.67 -4.01 4.91
CA TRP A 39 6.79 -4.90 4.57
C TRP A 39 7.12 -5.76 5.79
N PRO A 40 7.33 -7.08 5.66
CA PRO A 40 7.63 -7.91 6.82
C PRO A 40 8.98 -7.51 7.43
N GLY A 41 8.97 -7.33 8.75
CA GLY A 41 10.13 -6.85 9.52
C GLY A 41 10.30 -5.32 9.57
N ASP A 42 9.33 -4.53 9.12
CA ASP A 42 9.40 -3.07 9.21
C ASP A 42 9.15 -2.55 10.64
N VAL A 43 10.26 -2.18 11.31
CA VAL A 43 10.32 -1.47 12.61
C VAL A 43 10.42 0.05 12.46
N SER A 44 10.10 0.63 11.30
CA SER A 44 10.21 2.08 11.09
C SER A 44 9.36 2.85 12.10
N ASN A 45 10.05 3.48 13.06
CA ASN A 45 9.51 4.51 13.94
C ASN A 45 8.74 5.52 13.10
N THR A 46 7.50 5.78 13.49
CA THR A 46 6.65 6.81 12.89
C THR A 46 7.40 8.14 12.90
N PHE A 47 7.82 8.61 11.72
CA PHE A 47 8.30 9.98 11.55
C PHE A 47 7.13 10.93 11.80
N GLN A 48 6.97 11.35 13.06
CA GLN A 48 6.06 12.44 13.42
C GLN A 48 6.65 13.75 12.89
N HIS A 49 6.26 14.16 11.70
CA HIS A 49 6.53 15.51 11.23
C HIS A 49 5.56 16.50 11.89
N HIS A 50 6.06 17.18 12.93
CA HIS A 50 5.53 18.47 13.33
C HIS A 50 5.81 19.48 12.21
N ILE A 51 4.81 19.75 11.35
CA ILE A 51 4.89 20.83 10.36
C ILE A 51 4.70 22.16 11.08
N ASN A 52 5.82 22.77 11.51
CA ASN A 52 5.85 24.20 11.80
C ASN A 52 5.83 24.94 10.46
N LYS A 53 4.70 25.58 10.13
CA LYS A 53 4.56 26.47 8.98
C LYS A 53 5.31 27.77 9.22
N THR A 54 6.63 27.75 9.12
CA THR A 54 7.41 28.97 8.84
C THR A 54 7.87 28.89 7.39
N LYS A 55 7.51 29.88 6.56
CA LYS A 55 7.96 29.97 5.18
C LYS A 55 9.38 30.53 5.17
N PRO A 56 10.44 29.78 4.83
CA PRO A 56 11.74 30.38 4.61
C PRO A 56 11.71 31.14 3.27
N LYS A 57 12.01 32.44 3.31
CA LYS A 57 12.42 33.21 2.13
C LYS A 57 13.88 32.84 1.84
N THR A 58 14.14 32.02 0.84
CA THR A 58 15.50 31.78 0.37
C THR A 58 15.56 31.84 -1.16
N ASN A 59 16.35 32.79 -1.67
CA ASN A 59 16.65 33.04 -3.09
C ASN A 59 17.60 31.97 -3.70
N SER A 60 17.46 30.72 -3.29
CA SER A 60 18.21 29.58 -3.83
C SER A 60 17.33 28.85 -4.84
N ARG A 61 17.88 28.43 -5.99
CA ARG A 61 17.24 27.46 -6.90
C ARG A 61 17.00 26.16 -6.13
N GLN A 62 15.94 26.11 -5.35
CA GLN A 62 15.60 24.97 -4.51
C GLN A 62 15.01 23.93 -5.45
N LEU A 63 15.79 22.89 -5.74
CA LEU A 63 15.32 21.78 -6.56
C LEU A 63 14.25 21.05 -5.76
N ASN A 64 13.00 21.22 -6.17
CA ASN A 64 11.89 20.49 -5.58
C ASN A 64 11.92 19.08 -6.14
N PHE A 65 12.13 18.08 -5.28
CA PHE A 65 12.04 16.67 -5.68
C PHE A 65 10.68 16.33 -6.32
N CYS A 66 9.62 17.05 -5.93
CA CYS A 66 8.28 16.96 -6.49
C CYS A 66 8.19 17.39 -7.97
N GLU A 67 9.19 18.09 -8.51
CA GLU A 67 9.20 18.53 -9.92
C GLU A 67 9.91 17.53 -10.84
N LEU A 68 10.57 16.51 -10.28
CA LEU A 68 11.21 15.46 -11.09
C LEU A 68 10.16 14.67 -11.88
N PRO A 69 10.40 14.33 -13.16
CA PRO A 69 9.56 13.39 -13.90
C PRO A 69 9.50 12.00 -13.24
N ASP A 70 8.40 11.29 -13.43
CA ASP A 70 8.16 9.98 -12.79
C ASP A 70 9.23 8.97 -13.19
N GLU A 71 9.72 9.00 -14.43
CA GLU A 71 10.77 8.11 -14.95
C GLU A 71 12.11 8.32 -14.23
N ILE A 72 12.42 9.56 -13.86
CA ILE A 72 13.65 9.89 -13.13
C ILE A 72 13.55 9.39 -11.69
N ILE A 73 12.41 9.62 -11.03
CA ILE A 73 12.15 9.08 -9.69
C ILE A 73 12.23 7.56 -9.73
N LEU A 74 11.60 6.93 -10.71
CA LEU A 74 11.62 5.47 -10.90
C LEU A 74 13.03 4.93 -11.08
N THR A 75 13.87 5.64 -11.85
CA THR A 75 15.28 5.32 -12.04
C THR A 75 16.06 5.41 -10.73
N ILE A 76 15.82 6.45 -9.93
CA ILE A 76 16.43 6.61 -8.60
C ILE A 76 16.01 5.44 -7.68
N LEU A 77 14.71 5.14 -7.63
CA LEU A 77 14.17 4.07 -6.80
C LEU A 77 14.72 2.68 -7.17
N ASN A 78 15.11 2.48 -8.44
CA ASN A 78 15.68 1.21 -8.90
C ASN A 78 17.04 0.88 -8.24
N TYR A 79 17.72 1.87 -7.64
CA TYR A 79 18.95 1.69 -6.87
C TYR A 79 18.70 1.48 -5.36
N LEU A 80 17.44 1.57 -4.91
CA LEU A 80 17.09 1.45 -3.49
C LEU A 80 16.61 0.02 -3.16
N ASN A 81 16.74 -0.33 -1.88
CA ASN A 81 16.16 -1.57 -1.37
C ASN A 81 14.63 -1.46 -1.29
N LYS A 82 13.94 -2.62 -1.22
CA LYS A 82 12.47 -2.68 -1.24
C LYS A 82 11.83 -2.00 -0.04
N ALA A 83 12.44 -2.08 1.15
CA ALA A 83 11.93 -1.42 2.34
C ALA A 83 11.89 0.11 2.18
N THR A 84 12.96 0.70 1.63
CA THR A 84 13.02 2.13 1.33
C THR A 84 12.00 2.55 0.28
N ILE A 85 11.79 1.73 -0.75
CA ILE A 85 10.75 1.98 -1.78
C ILE A 85 9.35 1.98 -1.16
N VAL A 86 9.06 1.05 -0.25
CA VAL A 86 7.78 0.99 0.48
C VAL A 86 7.59 2.24 1.32
N ALA A 87 8.60 2.63 2.10
CA ALA A 87 8.55 3.86 2.91
C ALA A 87 8.35 5.11 2.03
N PHE A 88 9.05 5.19 0.90
CA PHE A 88 8.87 6.26 -0.08
C PHE A 88 7.42 6.34 -0.59
N GLY A 89 6.83 5.20 -0.94
CA GLY A 89 5.45 5.12 -1.42
C GLY A 89 4.38 5.51 -0.38
N GLN A 90 4.71 5.57 0.90
CA GLN A 90 3.78 5.97 1.96
C GLN A 90 3.66 7.50 2.12
N THR A 91 4.51 8.28 1.46
CA THR A 91 4.59 9.74 1.66
C THR A 91 3.49 10.53 0.94
N CYS A 92 3.19 10.21 -0.32
CA CYS A 92 2.13 10.86 -1.09
C CYS A 92 1.58 9.94 -2.19
N ARG A 93 0.39 10.27 -2.74
CA ARG A 93 -0.28 9.45 -3.77
C ARG A 93 0.57 9.25 -5.04
N ARG A 94 1.31 10.27 -5.47
CA ARG A 94 2.20 10.18 -6.64
C ARG A 94 3.33 9.19 -6.40
N TYR A 95 4.03 9.33 -5.28
CA TYR A 95 5.13 8.44 -4.92
C TYR A 95 4.68 7.03 -4.63
N ARG A 96 3.43 6.87 -4.18
CA ARG A 96 2.78 5.57 -4.11
C ARG A 96 2.62 4.92 -5.48
N ALA A 97 2.12 5.66 -6.48
CA ALA A 97 1.98 5.12 -7.84
C ALA A 97 3.35 4.70 -8.41
N ILE A 98 4.38 5.54 -8.23
CA ILE A 98 5.73 5.27 -8.73
C ILE A 98 6.41 4.12 -7.96
N GLY A 99 6.38 4.16 -6.63
CA GLY A 99 7.03 3.16 -5.77
C GLY A 99 6.44 1.75 -5.90
N TYR A 100 5.18 1.64 -6.32
CA TYR A 100 4.51 0.36 -6.56
C TYR A 100 4.53 -0.06 -8.04
N HIS A 101 5.23 0.69 -8.90
CA HIS A 101 5.34 0.38 -10.32
C HIS A 101 6.09 -0.94 -10.56
N SER A 102 5.56 -1.79 -11.44
CA SER A 102 5.99 -3.19 -11.62
C SER A 102 7.47 -3.38 -11.92
N ILE A 103 8.11 -2.42 -12.61
CA ILE A 103 9.54 -2.45 -12.90
C ILE A 103 10.41 -2.61 -11.63
N LEU A 104 9.98 -1.98 -10.53
CA LEU A 104 10.71 -2.02 -9.26
C LEU A 104 10.52 -3.36 -8.54
N TRP A 105 9.52 -4.15 -8.90
CA TRP A 105 9.12 -5.37 -8.19
C TRP A 105 9.40 -6.64 -8.96
N ARG A 106 10.03 -6.57 -10.14
CA ARG A 106 10.37 -7.77 -10.94
C ARG A 106 11.17 -8.82 -10.16
N ARG A 107 12.07 -8.39 -9.26
CA ARG A 107 12.89 -9.27 -8.42
C ARG A 107 12.69 -8.90 -6.95
N VAL A 108 12.29 -9.88 -6.15
CA VAL A 108 12.00 -9.71 -4.74
C VAL A 108 12.66 -10.82 -3.94
N ASP A 109 13.30 -10.42 -2.83
CA ASP A 109 13.89 -11.33 -1.86
C ASP A 109 13.18 -11.20 -0.50
N MET A 110 12.55 -12.29 -0.10
CA MET A 110 11.83 -12.48 1.16
C MET A 110 12.47 -13.56 2.02
N SER A 111 13.73 -13.92 1.74
CA SER A 111 14.46 -14.91 2.51
C SER A 111 14.53 -14.54 3.99
N TYR A 112 14.46 -15.53 4.87
CA TYR A 112 14.52 -15.36 6.34
C TYR A 112 13.40 -14.51 6.95
N LYS A 113 12.26 -14.36 6.25
CA LYS A 113 11.11 -13.59 6.74
C LYS A 113 9.92 -14.48 7.04
N HIS A 114 9.04 -13.95 7.87
CA HIS A 114 7.66 -14.39 7.96
C HIS A 114 6.85 -13.61 6.93
N VAL A 115 6.09 -14.32 6.09
CA VAL A 115 5.31 -13.74 5.01
C VAL A 115 3.88 -14.24 5.11
N ASP A 116 2.92 -13.34 5.17
CA ASP A 116 1.52 -13.70 5.08
C ASP A 116 1.07 -13.84 3.61
N CYS A 117 -0.07 -14.51 3.39
CA CYS A 117 -0.64 -14.69 2.06
C CYS A 117 -0.95 -13.38 1.34
N GLU A 118 -1.29 -12.34 2.10
CA GLU A 118 -1.68 -11.05 1.55
C GLU A 118 -0.47 -10.29 0.98
N GLN A 119 0.64 -10.30 1.70
CA GLN A 119 1.95 -9.81 1.27
C GLN A 119 2.42 -10.57 0.03
N LEU A 120 2.29 -11.90 0.03
CA LEU A 120 2.63 -12.72 -1.13
C LEU A 120 1.77 -12.35 -2.34
N ASN A 121 0.44 -12.29 -2.19
CA ASN A 121 -0.48 -11.92 -3.26
C ASN A 121 -0.17 -10.50 -3.79
N SER A 122 0.05 -9.56 -2.87
CA SER A 122 0.41 -8.18 -3.19
C SER A 122 1.72 -8.09 -4.00
N LEU A 123 2.70 -8.95 -3.73
CA LEU A 123 3.94 -9.03 -4.50
C LEU A 123 3.70 -9.60 -5.90
N LEU A 124 2.92 -10.66 -6.00
CA LEU A 124 2.62 -11.29 -7.28
C LEU A 124 1.82 -10.35 -8.19
N GLN A 125 0.82 -9.65 -7.66
CA GLN A 125 0.02 -8.64 -8.38
C GLN A 125 0.86 -7.46 -8.89
N ARG A 126 2.00 -7.15 -8.25
CA ARG A 126 2.95 -6.13 -8.72
C ARG A 126 3.78 -6.56 -9.93
N GLY A 127 3.57 -7.77 -10.47
CA GLY A 127 4.35 -8.26 -11.61
C GLY A 127 5.71 -8.83 -11.21
N THR A 128 5.79 -9.47 -10.04
CA THR A 128 7.01 -10.15 -9.60
C THR A 128 7.33 -11.31 -10.54
N THR A 129 8.55 -11.31 -11.10
CA THR A 129 9.02 -12.35 -12.03
C THR A 129 10.02 -13.31 -11.40
N THR A 130 10.73 -12.86 -10.37
CA THR A 130 11.69 -13.64 -9.58
C THR A 130 11.38 -13.40 -8.11
N LEU A 131 11.00 -14.46 -7.41
CA LEU A 131 10.70 -14.43 -5.99
C LEU A 131 11.62 -15.42 -5.27
N LYS A 132 12.48 -14.89 -4.41
CA LYS A 132 13.31 -15.69 -3.53
C LYS A 132 12.71 -15.70 -2.14
N MET A 133 12.46 -16.89 -1.62
CA MET A 133 11.90 -17.17 -0.31
C MET A 133 12.73 -18.31 0.30
N TYR A 134 14.03 -18.08 0.52
CA TYR A 134 14.89 -19.06 1.19
C TYR A 134 14.70 -18.97 2.71
N GLN A 135 14.48 -20.09 3.40
CA GLN A 135 14.21 -20.11 4.85
C GLN A 135 13.11 -19.11 5.27
N THR A 136 12.04 -19.06 4.49
CA THR A 136 10.88 -18.20 4.72
C THR A 136 9.77 -19.04 5.33
N THR A 137 9.03 -18.47 6.27
CA THR A 137 7.80 -19.08 6.80
C THR A 137 6.61 -18.36 6.20
N VAL A 138 5.74 -19.09 5.49
CA VAL A 138 4.52 -18.55 4.90
C VAL A 138 3.33 -18.93 5.76
N GLU A 139 2.65 -17.94 6.32
CA GLU A 139 1.48 -18.17 7.18
C GLU A 139 0.24 -18.53 6.35
N ASN A 140 -0.52 -19.52 6.83
CA ASN A 140 -1.65 -20.09 6.11
C ASN A 140 -2.93 -19.27 6.33
N MET A 141 -3.28 -18.41 5.38
CA MET A 141 -4.56 -17.70 5.37
C MET A 141 -5.09 -17.63 3.93
N ASN A 142 -6.11 -18.42 3.60
CA ASN A 142 -6.94 -18.37 2.38
C ASN A 142 -6.30 -17.66 1.16
N PHE A 143 -5.28 -18.27 0.56
CA PHE A 143 -4.65 -17.68 -0.62
C PHE A 143 -5.54 -17.86 -1.84
N THR A 144 -6.17 -16.76 -2.22
CA THR A 144 -6.87 -16.60 -3.49
C THR A 144 -6.04 -15.67 -4.35
N TYR A 145 -5.13 -16.26 -5.13
CA TYR A 145 -4.44 -15.48 -6.16
C TYR A 145 -5.37 -15.29 -7.35
N ILE A 146 -5.44 -14.05 -7.82
CA ILE A 146 -6.21 -13.68 -8.99
C ILE A 146 -5.20 -13.39 -10.09
N GLU A 147 -5.33 -14.13 -11.19
CA GLU A 147 -4.50 -13.99 -12.39
C GLU A 147 -4.38 -12.53 -12.87
N PRO A 148 -3.28 -12.16 -13.55
CA PRO A 148 -2.20 -13.03 -14.05
C PRO A 148 -0.93 -13.11 -13.18
N CYS A 149 -0.41 -14.33 -12.97
CA CYS A 149 0.88 -14.55 -12.30
C CYS A 149 2.03 -14.52 -13.32
N PHE A 150 2.97 -13.59 -13.14
CA PHE A 150 4.14 -13.43 -14.02
C PHE A 150 5.40 -14.13 -13.52
N LEU A 151 5.26 -15.01 -12.52
CA LEU A 151 6.40 -15.61 -11.85
C LEU A 151 7.12 -16.59 -12.79
N SER A 152 8.42 -16.38 -12.95
CA SER A 152 9.30 -17.18 -13.81
C SER A 152 10.37 -17.92 -13.01
N HIS A 153 10.73 -17.40 -11.83
CA HIS A 153 11.73 -17.96 -10.95
C HIS A 153 11.20 -17.94 -9.53
N LEU A 154 11.13 -19.11 -8.91
CA LEU A 154 10.67 -19.29 -7.53
C LEU A 154 11.69 -20.13 -6.77
N ASP A 155 12.22 -19.59 -5.67
CA ASP A 155 13.08 -20.32 -4.75
C ASP A 155 12.40 -20.39 -3.39
N LEU A 156 12.10 -21.62 -2.95
CA LEU A 156 11.46 -21.95 -1.67
C LEU A 156 12.37 -22.86 -0.83
N THR A 157 13.67 -22.85 -1.11
CA THR A 157 14.62 -23.73 -0.43
C THR A 157 14.62 -23.51 1.07
N SER A 158 14.48 -24.60 1.84
CA SER A 158 14.41 -24.61 3.31
C SER A 158 13.25 -23.80 3.91
N SER A 159 12.18 -23.57 3.15
CA SER A 159 11.01 -22.79 3.60
C SER A 159 9.90 -23.64 4.18
N ILE A 160 9.06 -23.00 4.99
CA ILE A 160 7.86 -23.60 5.58
C ILE A 160 6.66 -23.00 4.87
N ILE A 161 5.87 -23.84 4.20
CA ILE A 161 4.65 -23.44 3.47
C ILE A 161 3.60 -24.52 3.59
N SER A 162 2.31 -24.15 3.62
CA SER A 162 1.24 -25.16 3.59
C SER A 162 1.12 -25.78 2.21
N THR A 163 0.68 -27.04 2.17
CA THR A 163 0.51 -27.79 0.92
C THR A 163 -0.51 -27.13 -0.01
N GLU A 164 -1.63 -26.63 0.55
CA GLU A 164 -2.67 -25.93 -0.20
C GLU A 164 -2.13 -24.66 -0.87
N LEU A 165 -1.38 -23.84 -0.13
CA LEU A 165 -0.77 -22.63 -0.66
C LEU A 165 0.21 -22.93 -1.78
N LEU A 166 1.05 -23.96 -1.62
CA LEU A 166 2.00 -24.36 -2.65
C LEU A 166 1.29 -24.79 -3.93
N ILE A 167 0.23 -25.62 -3.82
CA ILE A 167 -0.57 -26.06 -4.96
C ILE A 167 -1.21 -24.86 -5.66
N ASN A 168 -1.86 -23.97 -4.91
CA ASN A 168 -2.53 -22.80 -5.49
C ASN A 168 -1.54 -21.85 -6.17
N LEU A 169 -0.37 -21.62 -5.56
CA LEU A 169 0.69 -20.80 -6.13
C LEU A 169 1.22 -21.41 -7.43
N LEU A 170 1.54 -22.71 -7.45
CA LEU A 170 2.08 -23.38 -8.63
C LEU A 170 1.05 -23.47 -9.76
N ASN A 171 -0.22 -23.76 -9.46
CA ASN A 171 -1.30 -23.76 -10.43
C ASN A 171 -1.50 -22.40 -11.10
N SER A 172 -1.25 -21.31 -10.36
CA SER A 172 -1.37 -19.95 -10.90
C SER A 172 -0.19 -19.57 -11.81
N CYS A 173 0.96 -20.23 -11.70
CA CYS A 173 2.19 -19.85 -12.40
C CYS A 173 2.30 -20.47 -13.79
N THR A 174 1.80 -19.79 -14.83
CA THR A 174 1.87 -20.30 -16.22
C THR A 174 3.22 -20.10 -16.92
N SER A 175 4.10 -19.26 -16.37
CA SER A 175 5.37 -18.86 -16.98
C SER A 175 6.62 -19.30 -16.20
N LEU A 176 6.46 -20.26 -15.27
CA LEU A 176 7.54 -20.71 -14.39
C LEU A 176 8.64 -21.44 -15.19
N ARG A 177 9.89 -21.02 -15.01
CA ARG A 177 11.08 -21.56 -15.71
C ARG A 177 12.08 -22.18 -14.76
N LYS A 178 12.18 -21.65 -13.54
CA LYS A 178 13.06 -22.18 -12.49
C LYS A 178 12.29 -22.29 -11.19
N LEU A 179 12.41 -23.44 -10.55
CA LEU A 179 11.76 -23.78 -9.30
C LEU A 179 12.76 -24.52 -8.43
N SER A 180 12.96 -24.04 -7.19
CA SER A 180 13.75 -24.72 -6.17
C SER A 180 12.87 -25.02 -4.96
N LEU A 181 12.79 -26.30 -4.59
CA LEU A 181 11.98 -26.83 -3.47
C LEU A 181 12.82 -27.67 -2.49
N GLU A 182 14.13 -27.46 -2.46
CA GLU A 182 15.04 -28.26 -1.64
C GLU A 182 14.76 -28.06 -0.15
N SER A 183 14.72 -29.17 0.61
CA SER A 183 14.51 -29.15 2.07
C SER A 183 13.27 -28.37 2.53
N ILE A 184 12.23 -28.30 1.71
CA ILE A 184 10.97 -27.65 2.07
C ILE A 184 10.23 -28.43 3.17
N ALA A 185 9.68 -27.72 4.14
CA ALA A 185 8.82 -28.30 5.17
C ALA A 185 7.36 -27.96 4.85
N LEU A 186 6.57 -28.99 4.55
CA LEU A 186 5.14 -28.84 4.26
C LEU A 186 4.36 -28.93 5.57
N ASN A 187 3.57 -27.90 5.88
CA ASN A 187 2.63 -27.96 6.99
C ASN A 187 1.33 -28.61 6.48
N TYR A 188 1.02 -29.81 7.00
CA TYR A 188 -0.28 -30.45 6.83
C TYR A 188 -1.19 -29.94 7.94
N GLU A 189 -1.68 -28.71 7.82
CA GLU A 189 -2.85 -28.35 8.62
C GLU A 189 -4.04 -29.13 8.06
N ILE A 190 -4.51 -30.10 8.84
CA ILE A 190 -5.68 -30.95 8.60
C ILE A 190 -6.94 -30.15 8.95
#